data_AF-A0A9E3NGT0-F1
#
_entry.id   AF-A0A9E3NGT0-F1
#
_cell.length_a   1.000
_cell.length_b   1.000
_cell.length_c   1.000
_cell.angle_alpha   90.00
_cell.angle_beta   90.00
_cell.angle_gamma   90.00
#
_symmetry.space_group_name_H-M   'P 1'
#
loop_
_entity.id
_entity.type
_entity.pdbx_description
1 polymer ?
#
loop_
_entity_poly.entity_id
_entity_poly.type
_entity_poly.pdbx_seq_one_letter_code
_entity_poly.pdbx_strand_id
1 'polypeptide(L)'
;MEEKVQAVEYVFEKLDQEISQFQNWSGLQCKWGCGKCCFKPDIEATILEFLPFAHALHQAGEAFTWLERLKQPGSPICLILNPTQSGAGLCTQYKHRGLICRLFGFSARTNKHGKKELVTCEIIKTEQADQYTMAYHKVEQEVESIPVMHQYYMQLHAIDYELTKVFYPINQAIGKAIETVLAYYAYRNS
;
A
#
# COMPACT_ATOMS: atom_id res chain seq x y z
N MET A 1 19.27 -0.16 -8.49
CA MET A 1 17.85 0.23 -8.41
C MET A 1 17.03 -1.02 -8.17
N GLU A 2 17.27 -2.03 -9.00
CA GLU A 2 16.82 -3.41 -8.96
C GLU A 2 16.85 -4.02 -7.55
N GLU A 3 17.99 -4.03 -6.86
CA GLU A 3 18.09 -4.58 -5.49
C GLU A 3 17.11 -3.91 -4.52
N LYS A 4 16.93 -2.60 -4.64
CA LYS A 4 16.01 -1.82 -3.79
C LYS A 4 14.56 -2.12 -4.14
N VAL A 5 14.24 -2.24 -5.42
CA VAL A 5 12.92 -2.66 -5.90
C VAL A 5 12.58 -4.05 -5.36
N GLN A 6 13.51 -5.01 -5.51
CA GLN A 6 13.36 -6.38 -5.01
C GLN A 6 13.18 -6.43 -3.49
N ALA A 7 13.91 -5.61 -2.74
CA ALA A 7 13.75 -5.52 -1.29
C ALA A 7 12.36 -5.01 -0.89
N VAL A 8 11.82 -4.01 -1.59
CA VAL A 8 10.46 -3.51 -1.36
C VAL A 8 9.42 -4.57 -1.74
N GLU A 9 9.58 -5.24 -2.87
CA GLU A 9 8.71 -6.32 -3.31
C GLU A 9 8.69 -7.47 -2.30
N TYR A 10 9.83 -7.84 -1.74
CA TYR A 10 9.92 -8.86 -0.69
C TYR A 10 9.11 -8.48 0.56
N VAL A 11 9.18 -7.23 1.02
CA VAL A 11 8.35 -6.74 2.13
C VAL A 11 6.87 -6.82 1.79
N PHE A 12 6.48 -6.51 0.55
CA PHE A 12 5.10 -6.57 0.11
C PHE A 12 4.58 -8.00 -0.02
N GLU A 13 5.39 -8.92 -0.52
CA GLU A 13 5.03 -10.35 -0.61
C GLU A 13 4.84 -10.96 0.77
N LYS A 14 5.74 -10.66 1.72
CA LYS A 14 5.59 -11.07 3.12
C LYS A 14 4.30 -10.49 3.73
N LEU A 15 4.01 -9.22 3.49
CA LEU A 15 2.77 -8.60 3.96
C LEU A 15 1.53 -9.28 3.38
N ASP A 16 1.51 -9.55 2.08
CA ASP A 16 0.38 -10.21 1.42
C ASP A 16 0.15 -11.63 2.01
N GLN A 17 1.20 -12.34 2.41
CA GLN A 17 1.10 -13.63 3.10
C GLN A 17 0.49 -13.48 4.50
N GLU A 18 0.97 -12.54 5.31
CA GLU A 18 0.43 -12.30 6.65
C GLU A 18 -1.02 -11.79 6.62
N ILE A 19 -1.37 -10.95 5.63
CA ILE A 19 -2.77 -10.54 5.37
C ILE A 19 -3.61 -11.76 5.03
N SER A 20 -3.12 -12.66 4.18
CA SER A 20 -3.85 -13.88 3.80
C SER A 20 -4.09 -14.79 5.01
N GLN A 21 -3.09 -14.92 5.90
CA GLN A 21 -3.25 -15.64 7.17
C GLN A 21 -4.30 -14.97 8.06
N PHE A 22 -4.24 -13.64 8.20
CA PHE A 22 -5.22 -12.86 8.96
C PHE A 22 -6.64 -13.07 8.45
N GLN A 23 -6.85 -12.95 7.14
CA GLN A 23 -8.15 -13.16 6.50
C GLN A 23 -8.67 -14.59 6.72
N ASN A 24 -7.78 -15.59 6.67
CA ASN A 24 -8.16 -16.99 6.87
C ASN A 24 -8.67 -17.26 8.30
N TRP A 25 -7.91 -16.87 9.33
CA TRP A 25 -8.31 -17.17 10.70
C TRP A 25 -9.45 -16.27 11.20
N SER A 26 -9.49 -15.01 10.75
CA SER A 26 -10.51 -14.04 11.20
C SER A 26 -11.84 -14.19 10.47
N GLY A 27 -11.81 -14.77 9.27
CA GLY A 27 -12.96 -14.78 8.35
C GLY A 27 -13.26 -13.39 7.76
N LEU A 28 -12.47 -12.36 8.07
CA LEU A 28 -12.67 -11.01 7.55
C LEU A 28 -12.20 -10.93 6.10
N GLN A 29 -13.07 -10.42 5.23
CA GLN A 29 -12.75 -10.25 3.81
C GLN A 29 -13.21 -8.90 3.28
N CYS A 30 -12.56 -8.42 2.22
CA CYS A 30 -13.07 -7.29 1.47
C CYS A 30 -14.23 -7.79 0.59
N LYS A 31 -15.31 -7.02 0.49
CA LYS A 31 -16.38 -7.33 -0.47
C LYS A 31 -15.81 -7.35 -1.89
N TRP A 32 -16.19 -8.35 -2.67
CA TRP A 32 -15.77 -8.45 -4.07
C TRP A 32 -16.13 -7.17 -4.85
N GLY A 33 -15.18 -6.64 -5.64
CA GLY A 33 -15.35 -5.38 -6.38
C GLY A 33 -15.33 -4.12 -5.50
N CYS A 34 -14.95 -4.21 -4.22
CA CYS A 34 -14.86 -3.03 -3.37
C CYS A 34 -13.59 -2.25 -3.64
N GLY A 35 -13.73 -0.93 -3.85
CA GLY A 35 -12.61 0.01 -3.92
C GLY A 35 -12.81 1.25 -3.07
N LYS A 36 -13.69 1.21 -2.05
CA LYS A 36 -14.00 2.40 -1.21
C LYS A 36 -12.74 3.02 -0.60
N CYS A 37 -11.75 2.20 -0.23
CA CYS A 37 -10.48 2.71 0.28
C CYS A 37 -9.68 3.49 -0.78
N CYS A 38 -9.79 3.14 -2.06
CA CYS A 38 -9.10 3.80 -3.16
C CYS A 38 -9.70 5.17 -3.51
N PHE A 39 -10.94 5.45 -3.10
CA PHE A 39 -11.61 6.74 -3.30
C PHE A 39 -11.30 7.77 -2.19
N LYS A 40 -10.35 7.48 -1.30
CA LYS A 40 -9.92 8.46 -0.29
C LYS A 40 -9.01 9.52 -0.94
N PRO A 41 -9.31 10.82 -0.79
CA PRO A 41 -8.50 11.89 -1.35
C PRO A 41 -7.23 12.19 -0.53
N ASP A 42 -7.18 11.71 0.71
CA ASP A 42 -6.17 11.98 1.72
C ASP A 42 -5.21 10.81 1.92
N ILE A 43 -5.04 9.93 0.91
CA ILE A 43 -4.05 8.86 0.97
C ILE A 43 -2.67 9.46 0.81
N GLU A 44 -1.83 9.25 1.82
CA GLU A 44 -0.42 9.60 1.79
C GLU A 44 0.45 8.34 1.74
N ALA A 45 1.60 8.47 1.09
CA ALA A 45 2.56 7.41 0.93
C ALA A 45 3.98 7.98 0.81
N THR A 46 4.96 7.13 1.06
CA THR A 46 6.36 7.45 0.82
C THR A 46 6.75 7.18 -0.63
N ILE A 47 7.90 7.73 -1.07
CA ILE A 47 8.44 7.50 -2.41
C ILE A 47 8.75 6.02 -2.60
N LEU A 48 9.36 5.39 -1.59
CA LEU A 48 9.81 4.01 -1.65
C LEU A 48 8.68 3.02 -1.92
N GLU A 49 7.47 3.29 -1.42
CA GLU A 49 6.29 2.43 -1.62
C GLU A 49 5.92 2.22 -3.09
N PHE A 50 6.24 3.19 -3.95
CA PHE A 50 5.92 3.14 -5.38
C PHE A 50 7.14 2.90 -6.26
N LEU A 51 8.30 2.58 -5.66
CA LEU A 51 9.50 2.28 -6.43
C LEU A 51 9.33 1.06 -7.36
N PRO A 52 8.67 -0.05 -6.95
CA PRO A 52 8.39 -1.15 -7.87
C PRO A 52 7.52 -0.75 -9.05
N PHE A 53 6.49 0.08 -8.81
CA PHE A 53 5.62 0.59 -9.88
C PHE A 53 6.40 1.48 -10.86
N ALA A 54 7.16 2.44 -10.33
CA ALA A 54 8.00 3.33 -11.12
C ALA A 54 9.03 2.58 -11.98
N HIS A 55 9.64 1.53 -11.41
CA HIS A 55 10.58 0.67 -12.13
C HIS A 55 9.90 -0.10 -13.26
N ALA A 56 8.72 -0.69 -13.01
CA ALA A 56 7.95 -1.37 -14.04
C ALA A 56 7.56 -0.43 -15.20
N LEU A 57 7.17 0.82 -14.89
CA LEU A 57 6.88 1.83 -15.91
C LEU A 57 8.11 2.18 -16.74
N HIS A 58 9.28 2.32 -16.12
CA HIS A 58 10.53 2.57 -16.85
C HIS A 58 10.86 1.41 -17.79
N GLN A 59 10.77 0.16 -17.32
CA GLN A 59 11.01 -1.02 -18.15
C GLN A 59 10.04 -1.13 -19.32
N ALA A 60 8.79 -0.68 -19.14
CA ALA A 60 7.77 -0.64 -20.19
C ALA A 60 7.90 0.59 -21.13
N GLY A 61 8.80 1.53 -20.86
CA GLY A 61 8.90 2.79 -21.62
C GLY A 61 7.75 3.78 -21.35
N GLU A 62 6.99 3.59 -20.28
CA GLU A 62 5.78 4.37 -19.96
C GLU A 62 6.02 5.49 -18.93
N ALA A 63 7.22 5.57 -18.35
CA ALA A 63 7.53 6.48 -17.25
C ALA A 63 7.20 7.97 -17.55
N PHE A 64 7.62 8.49 -18.72
CA PHE A 64 7.35 9.88 -19.11
C PHE A 64 5.87 10.14 -19.35
N THR A 65 5.16 9.20 -20.00
CA THR A 65 3.70 9.28 -20.20
C THR A 65 2.96 9.40 -18.87
N TRP A 66 3.39 8.65 -17.86
CA TRP A 66 2.83 8.74 -16.52
C TRP A 66 3.15 10.05 -15.82
N LEU A 67 4.36 10.60 -15.96
CA LEU A 67 4.68 11.93 -15.41
C LEU A 67 3.80 13.02 -16.03
N GLU A 68 3.58 12.99 -17.35
CA GLU A 68 2.67 13.95 -17.99
C GLU A 68 1.24 13.81 -17.47
N ARG A 69 0.77 12.58 -17.26
CA ARG A 69 -0.54 12.32 -16.64
C ARG A 69 -0.63 12.88 -15.22
N LEU A 70 0.43 12.77 -14.43
CA LEU A 70 0.48 13.24 -13.03
C LEU A 70 0.55 14.77 -12.91
N LYS A 71 1.01 15.48 -13.94
CA LYS A 71 1.07 16.95 -13.98
C LYS A 71 -0.28 17.60 -14.26
N GLN A 72 -1.22 16.87 -14.87
CA GLN A 72 -2.52 17.44 -15.20
C GLN A 72 -3.26 17.82 -13.90
N PRO A 73 -3.88 19.01 -13.84
CA PRO A 73 -4.76 19.37 -12.73
C PRO A 73 -5.82 18.28 -12.57
N GLY A 74 -5.79 17.59 -11.43
CA GLY A 74 -6.47 16.32 -11.29
C GLY A 74 -7.08 16.15 -9.91
N SER A 75 -7.93 15.13 -9.82
CA SER A 75 -8.49 14.68 -8.56
C SER A 75 -7.37 14.29 -7.59
N PRO A 76 -7.51 14.56 -6.27
CA PRO A 76 -6.59 14.04 -5.26
C PRO A 76 -6.61 12.50 -5.16
N ILE A 77 -7.57 11.86 -5.82
CA ILE A 77 -7.71 10.41 -5.91
C ILE A 77 -6.55 9.81 -6.72
N CYS A 78 -6.07 8.65 -6.27
CA CYS A 78 -4.97 7.92 -6.92
C CYS A 78 -5.23 7.67 -8.41
N LEU A 79 -4.31 8.08 -9.28
CA LEU A 79 -4.46 7.95 -10.74
C LEU A 79 -4.31 6.51 -11.26
N ILE A 80 -3.86 5.57 -10.42
CA ILE A 80 -3.87 4.13 -10.72
C ILE A 80 -5.29 3.53 -10.65
N LEU A 81 -6.19 4.18 -9.90
CA LEU A 81 -7.59 3.76 -9.77
C LEU A 81 -8.26 3.69 -11.15
N ASN A 82 -8.91 2.56 -11.42
CA ASN A 82 -9.87 2.42 -12.49
C ASN A 82 -11.23 2.00 -11.91
N PRO A 83 -12.21 2.92 -11.85
CA PRO A 83 -13.52 2.63 -11.26
C PRO A 83 -14.36 1.65 -12.08
N THR A 84 -13.99 1.37 -13.34
CA THR A 84 -14.71 0.43 -14.21
C THR A 84 -14.05 -0.94 -14.30
N GLN A 85 -12.92 -1.16 -13.61
CA GLN A 85 -12.24 -2.45 -13.60
C GLN A 85 -13.10 -3.52 -12.92
N SER A 86 -13.17 -4.71 -13.53
CA SER A 86 -13.66 -5.92 -12.89
C SER A 86 -12.55 -6.57 -12.06
N GLY A 87 -12.86 -7.02 -10.83
CA GLY A 87 -11.88 -7.70 -9.98
C GLY A 87 -12.15 -7.54 -8.48
N ALA A 88 -11.15 -7.93 -7.68
CA ALA A 88 -11.20 -7.85 -6.21
C ALA A 88 -11.23 -6.42 -5.68
N GLY A 89 -10.67 -5.50 -6.47
CA GLY A 89 -10.65 -4.08 -6.20
C GLY A 89 -10.46 -3.31 -7.50
N LEU A 90 -10.26 -2.00 -7.36
CA LEU A 90 -10.28 -1.05 -8.48
C LEU A 90 -8.88 -0.54 -8.88
N CYS A 91 -7.82 -1.16 -8.36
CA CYS A 91 -6.44 -0.76 -8.65
C CYS A 91 -5.91 -1.52 -9.87
N THR A 92 -5.66 -0.81 -10.98
CA THR A 92 -5.12 -1.42 -12.21
C THR A 92 -3.72 -2.01 -12.01
N GLN A 93 -2.98 -1.50 -11.03
CA GLN A 93 -1.64 -1.95 -10.68
C GLN A 93 -1.65 -2.64 -9.31
N TYR A 94 -2.59 -3.57 -9.12
CA TYR A 94 -2.79 -4.23 -7.82
C TYR A 94 -1.51 -4.89 -7.28
N LYS A 95 -0.70 -5.50 -8.16
CA LYS A 95 0.61 -6.06 -7.81
C LYS A 95 1.59 -5.01 -7.29
N HIS A 96 1.55 -3.78 -7.81
CA HIS A 96 2.47 -2.69 -7.47
C HIS A 96 1.85 -1.65 -6.53
N ARG A 97 0.75 -1.97 -5.85
CA ARG A 97 0.12 -1.05 -4.90
C ARG A 97 1.07 -0.79 -3.72
N GLY A 98 1.13 0.46 -3.27
CA GLY A 98 1.98 0.89 -2.15
C GLY A 98 1.63 0.21 -0.83
N LEU A 99 2.52 0.34 0.16
CA LEU A 99 2.38 -0.31 1.47
C LEU A 99 1.07 0.11 2.16
N ILE A 100 0.75 1.41 2.16
CA ILE A 100 -0.48 1.94 2.77
C ILE A 100 -1.74 1.26 2.20
N CYS A 101 -1.76 1.01 0.88
CA CYS A 101 -2.86 0.38 0.17
C CYS A 101 -2.99 -1.13 0.47
N ARG A 102 -1.94 -1.76 1.01
CA ARG A 102 -1.97 -3.16 1.47
C ARG A 102 -2.40 -3.24 2.92
N LEU A 103 -1.86 -2.39 3.76
CA LEU A 103 -2.14 -2.36 5.19
C LEU A 103 -3.59 -1.97 5.49
N PHE A 104 -4.17 -1.05 4.72
CA PHE A 104 -5.54 -0.60 4.95
C PHE A 104 -6.55 -1.75 4.78
N GLY A 105 -7.30 -2.06 5.84
CA GLY A 105 -8.32 -3.10 5.82
C GLY A 105 -7.96 -4.36 6.60
N PHE A 106 -6.66 -4.67 6.73
CA PHE A 106 -6.18 -5.97 7.23
C PHE A 106 -4.90 -5.86 8.08
N SER A 107 -4.74 -4.75 8.80
CA SER A 107 -3.61 -4.52 9.70
C SER A 107 -4.06 -4.02 11.07
N ALA A 108 -3.11 -3.86 11.99
CA ALA A 108 -3.31 -3.19 13.26
C ALA A 108 -2.37 -1.99 13.43
N ARG A 109 -2.80 -1.03 14.23
CA ARG A 109 -1.94 0.03 14.78
C ARG A 109 -1.76 -0.18 16.28
N THR A 110 -0.60 0.21 16.80
CA THR A 110 -0.36 0.24 18.24
C THR A 110 -0.78 1.59 18.79
N ASN A 111 -1.68 1.61 19.76
CA ASN A 111 -2.08 2.86 20.42
C ASN A 111 -1.07 3.29 21.49
N LYS A 112 -1.29 4.46 22.10
CA LYS A 112 -0.41 5.03 23.15
C LYS A 112 -0.28 4.16 24.42
N HIS A 113 -1.13 3.15 24.58
CA HIS A 113 -1.12 2.21 25.69
C HIS A 113 -0.49 0.87 25.32
N GLY A 114 0.11 0.74 24.13
CA GLY A 114 0.72 -0.50 23.64
C GLY A 114 -0.26 -1.53 23.11
N LYS A 115 -1.57 -1.24 23.09
CA LYS A 115 -2.58 -2.19 22.58
C LYS A 115 -2.69 -2.12 21.06
N LYS A 116 -2.88 -3.27 20.42
CA LYS A 116 -3.13 -3.42 18.98
C LYS A 116 -4.61 -3.12 18.69
N GLU A 117 -4.87 -2.16 17.80
CA GLU A 117 -6.20 -1.81 17.31
C GLU A 117 -6.32 -2.17 15.84
N LEU A 118 -7.38 -2.88 15.47
CA LEU A 118 -7.63 -3.24 14.07
C LEU A 118 -7.87 -1.99 13.19
N VAL A 119 -7.19 -1.95 12.06
CA VAL A 119 -7.33 -0.95 11.00
C VAL A 119 -8.11 -1.59 9.85
N THR A 120 -9.43 -1.56 9.97
CA THR A 120 -10.38 -2.07 8.96
C THR A 120 -11.26 -0.96 8.40
N CYS A 121 -11.91 -1.22 7.26
CA CYS A 121 -12.88 -0.30 6.68
C CYS A 121 -14.23 -0.39 7.41
N GLU A 122 -15.06 0.65 7.27
CA GLU A 122 -16.38 0.70 7.89
C GLU A 122 -17.28 -0.47 7.46
N ILE A 123 -17.23 -0.86 6.18
CA ILE A 123 -17.98 -2.03 5.65
C ILE A 123 -17.64 -3.30 6.46
N ILE A 124 -16.35 -3.54 6.72
CA ILE A 124 -15.94 -4.71 7.52
C ILE A 124 -16.50 -4.60 8.93
N LYS A 125 -16.43 -3.42 9.55
CA LYS A 125 -16.91 -3.21 10.94
C LYS A 125 -18.42 -3.42 11.08
N THR A 126 -19.20 -3.05 10.07
CA THR A 126 -20.67 -3.08 10.14
C THR A 126 -21.27 -4.34 9.54
N GLU A 127 -20.79 -4.80 8.38
CA GLU A 127 -21.35 -5.96 7.66
C GLU A 127 -20.74 -7.30 8.11
N GLN A 128 -19.60 -7.28 8.82
CA GLN A 128 -18.91 -8.47 9.37
C GLN A 128 -18.62 -8.30 10.88
N ALA A 129 -19.59 -7.75 11.62
CA ALA A 129 -19.42 -7.32 13.01
C ALA A 129 -19.01 -8.46 13.97
N ASP A 130 -19.54 -9.67 13.78
CA ASP A 130 -19.22 -10.83 14.61
C ASP A 130 -17.76 -11.26 14.42
N GLN A 131 -17.33 -11.42 13.15
CA GLN A 131 -15.96 -11.73 12.79
C GLN A 131 -15.00 -10.62 13.24
N TYR A 132 -15.41 -9.36 13.11
CA TYR A 132 -14.62 -8.22 13.55
C TYR A 132 -14.41 -8.24 15.08
N THR A 133 -15.47 -8.49 15.85
CA THR A 133 -15.40 -8.53 17.32
C THR A 133 -14.53 -9.70 17.80
N MET A 134 -14.70 -10.88 17.20
CA MET A 134 -13.84 -12.03 17.45
C MET A 134 -12.37 -11.71 17.15
N ALA A 135 -12.10 -11.15 15.96
CA ALA A 135 -10.74 -10.82 15.54
C ALA A 135 -10.09 -9.76 16.44
N TYR A 136 -10.87 -8.76 16.86
CA TYR A 136 -10.42 -7.74 17.79
C TYR A 136 -9.96 -8.36 19.11
N HIS A 137 -10.77 -9.24 19.71
CA HIS A 137 -10.40 -9.88 20.98
C HIS A 137 -9.19 -10.79 20.86
N LYS A 138 -9.10 -11.60 19.79
CA LYS A 138 -7.94 -12.48 19.57
C LYS A 138 -6.64 -11.70 19.37
N VAL A 139 -6.70 -10.56 18.67
CA VAL A 139 -5.54 -9.67 18.49
C VAL A 139 -5.18 -8.92 19.78
N GLU A 140 -6.17 -8.44 20.53
CA GLU A 140 -5.95 -7.73 21.81
C GLU A 140 -5.31 -8.66 22.85
N GLN A 141 -5.73 -9.92 22.88
CA GLN A 141 -5.21 -10.96 23.79
C GLN A 141 -3.94 -11.64 23.27
N GLU A 142 -3.42 -11.21 22.12
CA GLU A 142 -2.24 -11.78 21.47
C GLU A 142 -2.32 -13.28 21.18
N VAL A 143 -3.54 -13.80 20.99
CA VAL A 143 -3.80 -15.20 20.64
C VAL A 143 -3.50 -15.47 19.16
N GLU A 144 -3.74 -14.49 18.30
CA GLU A 144 -3.48 -14.57 16.86
C GLU A 144 -2.67 -13.36 16.39
N SER A 145 -1.88 -13.56 15.33
CA SER A 145 -1.08 -12.49 14.73
C SER A 145 -1.86 -11.68 13.69
N ILE A 146 -1.44 -10.42 13.53
CA ILE A 146 -1.90 -9.51 12.50
C ILE A 146 -0.71 -8.62 12.06
N PRO A 147 -0.61 -8.23 10.78
CA PRO A 147 0.34 -7.22 10.34
C PRO A 147 0.21 -5.93 11.15
N VAL A 148 1.32 -5.43 11.71
CA VAL A 148 1.31 -4.16 12.46
C VAL A 148 1.94 -3.06 11.61
N MET A 149 1.19 -1.98 11.36
CA MET A 149 1.58 -0.94 10.40
C MET A 149 2.99 -0.38 10.63
N HIS A 150 3.32 -0.02 11.88
CA HIS A 150 4.63 0.58 12.19
C HIS A 150 5.80 -0.38 11.90
N GLN A 151 5.61 -1.68 12.09
CA GLN A 151 6.66 -2.69 11.84
C GLN A 151 6.98 -2.80 10.35
N TYR A 152 5.98 -2.63 9.48
CA TYR A 152 6.18 -2.61 8.04
C TYR A 152 6.80 -1.31 7.54
N TYR A 153 6.40 -0.17 8.10
CA TYR A 153 7.08 1.10 7.80
C TYR A 153 8.54 1.09 8.25
N MET A 154 8.86 0.47 9.39
CA MET A 154 10.25 0.28 9.83
C MET A 154 11.05 -0.60 8.86
N GLN A 155 10.46 -1.65 8.29
CA GLN A 155 11.11 -2.46 7.26
C GLN A 155 11.43 -1.64 6.01
N LEU A 156 10.50 -0.78 5.56
CA LEU A 156 10.76 0.15 4.46
C LEU A 156 11.86 1.17 4.80
N HIS A 157 11.84 1.75 6.01
CA HIS A 157 12.89 2.66 6.47
C HIS A 157 14.27 2.02 6.48
N ALA A 158 14.36 0.73 6.79
CA ALA A 158 15.62 -0.03 6.77
C ALA A 158 16.15 -0.26 5.35
N ILE A 159 15.29 -0.24 4.32
CA ILE A 159 15.69 -0.36 2.91
C ILE A 159 16.28 0.96 2.41
N ASP A 160 15.57 2.07 2.63
CA ASP A 160 16.04 3.39 2.26
C ASP A 160 15.35 4.47 3.11
N TYR A 161 16.09 5.05 4.05
CA TYR A 161 15.59 6.08 4.95
C TYR A 161 15.19 7.37 4.21
N GLU A 162 15.95 7.79 3.21
CA GLU A 162 15.69 9.06 2.51
C GLU A 162 14.40 8.98 1.69
N LEU A 163 14.14 7.84 1.03
CA LEU A 163 12.92 7.63 0.24
C LEU A 163 11.67 7.36 1.08
N THR A 164 11.82 7.23 2.41
CA THR A 164 10.73 6.93 3.35
C THR A 164 10.48 8.01 4.39
N LYS A 165 11.36 9.02 4.48
CA LYS A 165 11.30 10.09 5.48
C LYS A 165 10.04 10.96 5.42
N VAL A 166 9.48 11.15 4.22
CA VAL A 166 8.36 12.07 3.98
C VAL A 166 7.19 11.32 3.36
N PHE A 167 6.02 11.53 3.94
CA PHE A 167 4.74 11.12 3.37
C PHE A 167 4.23 12.24 2.46
N TYR A 168 3.86 11.87 1.23
CA TYR A 168 3.30 12.77 0.24
C TYR A 168 1.90 12.29 -0.14
N PRO A 169 1.01 13.18 -0.62
CA PRO A 169 -0.20 12.75 -1.31
C PRO A 169 0.14 11.70 -2.38
N ILE A 170 -0.65 10.64 -2.47
CA ILE A 170 -0.32 9.41 -3.22
C ILE A 170 0.17 9.66 -4.66
N ASN A 171 -0.45 10.58 -5.39
CA ASN A 171 -0.03 10.93 -6.75
C ASN A 171 1.35 11.62 -6.78
N GLN A 172 1.66 12.45 -5.78
CA GLN A 172 2.99 13.05 -5.66
C GLN A 172 4.05 12.00 -5.30
N ALA A 173 3.72 11.05 -4.42
CA ALA A 173 4.62 9.94 -4.08
C ALA A 173 4.96 9.10 -5.32
N ILE A 174 3.95 8.77 -6.14
CA ILE A 174 4.13 8.07 -7.42
C ILE A 174 5.03 8.87 -8.37
N GLY A 175 4.76 10.16 -8.57
CA GLY A 175 5.56 11.02 -9.45
C GLY A 175 7.04 11.07 -9.03
N LYS A 176 7.29 11.26 -7.74
CA LYS A 176 8.64 11.27 -7.17
C LYS A 176 9.35 9.93 -7.31
N ALA A 177 8.62 8.82 -7.21
CA ALA A 177 9.19 7.49 -7.43
C ALA A 177 9.64 7.31 -8.89
N ILE A 178 8.81 7.77 -9.85
CA ILE A 178 9.15 7.75 -11.28
C ILE A 178 10.38 8.63 -11.56
N GLU A 179 10.42 9.85 -11.04
CA GLU A 179 11.58 10.74 -11.14
C GLU A 179 12.85 10.10 -10.56
N THR A 180 12.74 9.42 -9.41
CA THR A 180 13.86 8.72 -8.77
C THR A 180 14.42 7.61 -9.65
N VAL A 181 13.55 6.81 -10.29
CA VAL A 181 13.95 5.75 -11.22
C VAL A 181 14.61 6.33 -12.47
N LEU A 182 13.99 7.34 -13.08
CA LEU A 182 14.52 8.00 -14.28
C LEU A 182 15.90 8.62 -14.02
N ALA A 183 16.06 9.34 -12.91
CA ALA A 183 17.33 9.95 -12.52
C ALA A 183 18.43 8.89 -12.37
N TYR A 184 18.14 7.77 -11.69
CA TYR A 184 19.10 6.69 -11.51
C TYR A 184 19.64 6.14 -12.84
N TYR A 185 18.76 5.90 -13.83
CA TYR A 185 19.18 5.35 -15.12
C TYR A 185 19.80 6.40 -16.04
N ALA A 186 19.40 7.68 -15.94
CA ALA A 186 20.01 8.76 -16.71
C ALA A 186 21.51 8.92 -16.38
N TYR A 187 21.89 8.83 -15.10
CA TYR A 187 23.29 8.96 -14.64
C TYR A 187 24.17 7.72 -14.84
N ARG A 188 23.57 6.56 -15.15
CA ARG A 188 24.31 5.29 -15.33
C ARG A 188 24.36 4.81 -16.78
N ASN A 189 23.53 5.37 -17.64
CA ASN A 189 23.57 5.18 -19.09
C ASN A 189 24.30 6.32 -19.82
N SER A 190 25.00 7.20 -19.08
CA SER A 190 25.86 8.26 -19.61
C SER A 190 27.33 7.87 -19.63
#